data_AF-A0A939DSJ2-F1
#
_entry.id   AF-A0A939DSJ2-F1
#
_cell.length_a   1.000
_cell.length_b   1.000
_cell.length_c   1.000
_cell.angle_alpha   90.00
_cell.angle_beta   90.00
_cell.angle_gamma   90.00
#
_symmetry.space_group_name_H-M   'P 1'
#
loop_
_entity.id
_entity.type
_entity.pdbx_description
1 polymer ?
#
loop_
_entity_poly.entity_id
_entity_poly.type
_entity_poly.pdbx_seq_one_letter_code
_entity_poly.pdbx_strand_id
1 'polypeptide(L)'
;YPDVELHLSVQASATNTAAITFYQQQFNVRRVVLPRVLSIHQVKQLARQCSVELEVFAFGSLCIMAEGRCYLSSYMTGESPNTAGACSPAAHVRWQETSQGLES
;
A
#
# COMPACT_ATOMS: atom_id res chain seq x y z
N TYR A 1 14.35 21.27 -2.54
CA TYR A 1 13.00 21.84 -2.45
C TYR A 1 12.49 21.75 -1.02
N PRO A 2 12.91 22.65 -0.12
CA PRO A 2 12.57 22.59 1.30
C PRO A 2 11.10 22.88 1.61
N ASP A 3 10.40 23.62 0.73
CA ASP A 3 9.02 24.06 0.94
C ASP A 3 7.98 23.13 0.31
N VAL A 4 8.40 22.01 -0.29
CA VAL A 4 7.48 21.06 -0.92
C VAL A 4 6.75 20.27 0.16
N GLU A 5 5.44 20.17 0.00
CA GLU A 5 4.59 19.38 0.89
C GLU A 5 4.97 17.90 0.84
N LEU A 6 5.23 17.30 2.00
CA LEU A 6 5.60 15.89 2.12
C LEU A 6 4.36 15.04 2.39
N HIS A 7 4.05 14.15 1.46
CA HIS A 7 2.95 13.20 1.57
C HIS A 7 3.47 11.82 1.94
N LEU A 8 2.86 11.20 2.94
CA LEU A 8 3.19 9.83 3.31
C LEU A 8 2.48 8.86 2.38
N SER A 9 3.27 8.08 1.64
CA SER A 9 2.80 7.03 0.75
C SER A 9 2.07 5.93 1.53
N VAL A 10 1.07 5.32 0.89
CA VAL A 10 0.36 4.14 1.38
C VAL A 10 1.31 2.98 1.76
N GLN A 11 2.50 2.93 1.16
CA GLN A 11 3.54 1.92 1.45
C GLN A 11 4.06 1.99 2.89
N ALA A 12 3.97 3.16 3.54
CA ALA A 12 4.37 3.33 4.94
C ALA A 12 3.41 2.61 5.91
N SER A 13 2.25 2.15 5.44
CA SER A 13 1.27 1.38 6.21
C SER A 13 0.84 2.04 7.54
N ALA A 14 0.76 3.36 7.57
CA ALA A 14 0.31 4.10 8.75
C ALA A 14 -1.21 3.92 8.95
N THR A 15 -1.58 3.09 9.92
CA THR A 15 -2.98 2.69 10.20
C THR A 15 -3.55 3.26 11.50
N ASN A 16 -2.73 3.94 12.30
CA ASN A 16 -3.11 4.45 13.61
C ASN A 16 -2.52 5.84 13.88
N THR A 17 -3.10 6.56 14.85
CA THR A 17 -2.72 7.92 15.23
C THR A 17 -1.26 8.01 15.66
N ALA A 18 -0.71 7.02 16.37
CA ALA A 18 0.68 7.04 16.83
C ALA A 18 1.67 7.02 15.65
N ALA A 19 1.43 6.15 14.66
CA ALA A 19 2.23 6.11 13.43
C ALA A 19 2.15 7.44 12.66
N ILE A 20 0.93 7.98 12.51
CA ILE A 20 0.72 9.26 11.81
C ILE A 20 1.46 10.41 12.51
N THR A 21 1.33 10.53 13.82
CA THR A 21 2.03 11.55 14.62
C THR A 21 3.55 11.42 14.54
N PHE A 22 4.06 10.18 14.55
CA PHE A 22 5.49 9.93 14.35
C PHE A 22 5.96 10.50 13.01
N TYR A 23 5.25 10.21 11.91
CA TYR A 23 5.64 10.72 10.59
C TYR A 23 5.53 12.24 10.48
N GLN A 24 4.51 12.84 11.09
CA GLN A 24 4.35 14.28 11.16
C GLN A 24 5.53 14.94 11.89
N GLN A 25 5.90 14.44 13.07
CA GLN A 25 6.91 15.06 13.92
C GLN A 25 8.34 14.85 13.40
N GLN A 26 8.66 13.65 12.91
CA GLN A 26 10.03 13.31 12.52
C GLN A 26 10.37 13.72 11.09
N PHE A 27 9.37 13.80 10.21
CA PHE A 27 9.60 14.03 8.78
C PHE A 27 8.79 15.21 8.23
N ASN A 28 8.07 15.97 9.07
CA ASN A 28 7.23 17.10 8.64
C ASN A 28 6.20 16.70 7.56
N VAL A 29 5.69 15.47 7.63
CA VAL A 29 4.59 15.01 6.77
C VAL A 29 3.35 15.86 7.00
N ARG A 30 2.72 16.31 5.91
CA ARG A 30 1.54 17.18 5.92
C ARG A 30 0.25 16.45 5.53
N ARG A 31 0.37 15.43 4.69
CA ARG A 31 -0.74 14.58 4.26
C ARG A 31 -0.39 13.11 4.34
N VAL A 32 -1.33 12.27 4.77
CA VAL A 32 -1.17 10.81 4.84
C VAL A 32 -2.16 10.13 3.91
N VAL A 33 -1.64 9.33 2.98
CA VAL A 33 -2.46 8.45 2.14
C VAL A 33 -2.69 7.15 2.91
N LEU A 34 -3.90 6.96 3.42
CA LEU A 34 -4.22 5.80 4.26
C LEU A 34 -4.29 4.50 3.45
N PRO A 35 -3.83 3.37 4.02
CA PRO A 35 -3.98 2.07 3.40
C PRO A 35 -5.45 1.61 3.40
N ARG A 36 -5.78 0.85 2.36
CA ARG A 36 -7.15 0.39 2.05
C ARG A 36 -7.65 -0.74 2.97
N VAL A 37 -6.94 -1.02 4.05
CA VAL A 37 -7.30 -2.03 5.07
C VAL A 37 -8.17 -1.44 6.20
N LEU A 38 -8.32 -0.10 6.23
CA LEU A 38 -9.11 0.60 7.23
C LEU A 38 -10.58 0.71 6.80
N SER A 39 -11.49 0.38 7.72
CA SER A 39 -12.92 0.67 7.57
C SER A 39 -13.20 2.17 7.65
N ILE A 40 -14.33 2.62 7.10
CA ILE A 40 -14.74 4.03 7.17
C ILE A 40 -14.91 4.53 8.62
N HIS A 41 -15.27 3.65 9.56
CA HIS A 41 -15.34 4.00 10.98
C HIS A 41 -13.97 4.30 11.56
N GLN A 42 -12.95 3.49 11.23
CA GLN A 42 -11.57 3.72 11.64
C GLN A 42 -11.02 5.01 11.00
N VAL A 43 -11.30 5.25 9.70
CA VAL A 43 -10.92 6.50 9.03
C VAL A 43 -11.54 7.71 9.73
N LYS A 44 -12.84 7.66 10.08
CA LYS A 44 -13.52 8.73 10.84
C LYS A 44 -12.89 8.97 12.21
N GLN A 45 -12.47 7.91 12.88
CA GLN A 45 -11.78 8.03 14.18
C GLN A 45 -10.42 8.72 14.01
N LEU A 46 -9.63 8.30 13.02
CA LEU A 46 -8.34 8.94 12.70
C LEU A 46 -8.52 10.42 12.35
N ALA A 47 -9.50 10.75 11.52
CA ALA A 47 -9.79 12.13 11.11
C ALA A 47 -10.16 13.06 12.28
N ARG A 48 -10.68 12.51 13.39
CA ARG A 48 -10.97 13.29 14.61
C ARG A 48 -9.75 13.51 15.49
N GLN A 49 -8.74 12.66 15.38
CA GLN A 49 -7.59 12.62 16.27
C GLN A 49 -6.32 13.20 15.64
N CYS A 50 -6.19 13.08 14.32
CA CYS A 50 -5.01 13.52 13.57
C CYS A 50 -5.19 14.97 13.11
N SER A 51 -4.12 15.76 13.19
CA SER A 51 -4.08 17.13 12.66
C SER A 51 -3.62 17.20 11.20
N VAL A 52 -2.98 16.15 10.69
CA VAL A 52 -2.57 16.04 9.28
C VAL A 52 -3.77 15.73 8.40
N GLU A 53 -3.69 16.15 7.13
CA GLU A 53 -4.70 15.80 6.15
C GLU A 53 -4.66 14.30 5.84
N LEU A 54 -5.85 13.69 5.70
CA LEU A 54 -5.99 12.27 5.39
C LEU A 54 -6.56 12.11 3.98
N GLU A 55 -5.88 11.31 3.16
CA GLU A 55 -6.30 10.96 1.81
C GLU A 55 -6.68 9.48 1.75
N VAL A 56 -7.79 9.16 1.08
CA VAL A 56 -8.32 7.79 0.99
C VAL A 56 -8.73 7.47 -0.45
N PHE A 57 -8.60 6.20 -0.83
CA PHE A 57 -9.09 5.71 -2.12
C PHE A 57 -10.57 5.34 -2.02
N ALA A 58 -11.44 6.05 -2.73
CA ALA A 58 -12.89 5.82 -2.70
C ALA A 58 -13.32 4.53 -3.44
N PHE A 59 -12.71 4.21 -4.57
CA PHE A 59 -13.12 3.09 -5.46
C PHE A 59 -12.22 1.84 -5.36
N GLY A 60 -11.56 1.63 -4.23
CA GLY A 60 -10.83 0.39 -3.96
C GLY A 60 -9.48 0.24 -4.68
N SER A 61 -9.01 -1.01 -4.78
CA SER A 61 -7.63 -1.36 -5.09
C SER A 61 -7.34 -1.54 -6.57
N LEU A 62 -7.40 -0.46 -7.35
CA LEU A 62 -6.77 -0.44 -8.68
C LEU A 62 -5.27 -0.22 -8.50
N CYS A 63 -4.54 -1.33 -8.49
CA CYS A 63 -3.11 -1.38 -8.73
C CYS A 63 -2.87 -1.43 -10.24
N ILE A 64 -2.34 -0.34 -10.79
CA ILE A 64 -1.86 -0.27 -12.16
C ILE A 64 -0.36 -0.07 -12.07
N MET A 65 0.39 -1.15 -12.29
CA MET A 65 1.81 -1.03 -12.57
C MET A 65 1.97 -0.60 -14.02
N ALA A 66 2.70 0.49 -14.27
CA ALA A 66 2.90 1.04 -15.62
C ALA A 66 3.50 0.01 -16.59
N GLU A 67 4.34 -0.90 -16.08
CA GLU A 67 4.92 -2.03 -16.84
C GLU A 67 3.90 -3.12 -17.21
N GLY A 68 2.65 -3.03 -16.73
CA GLY A 68 1.58 -3.98 -17.05
C GLY A 68 1.61 -5.29 -16.25
N ARG A 69 2.51 -5.45 -15.27
CA ARG A 69 2.64 -6.71 -14.50
C ARG A 69 1.35 -7.11 -13.77
N CYS A 70 0.52 -6.14 -13.34
CA CYS A 70 -0.78 -6.43 -12.72
C CYS A 70 -1.76 -7.10 -13.70
N TYR A 71 -1.77 -6.66 -14.96
CA TYR A 71 -2.57 -7.29 -16.03
C TYR A 71 -1.99 -8.65 -16.43
N LEU A 72 -0.66 -8.73 -16.55
CA LEU A 72 0.01 -9.99 -16.88
C LEU A 72 -0.26 -11.08 -15.82
N SER A 73 -0.18 -10.73 -14.53
CA SER A 73 -0.56 -11.64 -13.44
C SER A 73 -1.99 -12.15 -13.64
N SER A 74 -2.95 -11.24 -13.88
CA SER A 74 -4.34 -11.62 -14.13
C SER A 74 -4.51 -12.59 -15.30
N TYR A 75 -3.75 -12.38 -16.38
CA TYR A 75 -3.79 -13.24 -17.57
C TYR A 75 -3.16 -14.61 -17.29
N MET A 76 -2.02 -14.67 -16.60
CA MET A 76 -1.26 -15.91 -16.39
C MET A 76 -1.81 -16.78 -15.27
N THR A 77 -2.32 -16.18 -14.19
CA THR A 77 -2.74 -16.90 -12.97
C THR A 77 -4.23 -16.83 -12.70
N GLY A 78 -4.97 -15.97 -13.42
CA GLY A 78 -6.36 -15.63 -13.08
C GLY A 78 -6.48 -14.74 -11.85
N GLU A 79 -5.36 -14.43 -11.18
CA GLU A 79 -5.31 -13.61 -9.97
C GLU A 79 -4.50 -12.33 -10.19
N SER A 80 -4.99 -11.25 -9.61
CA SER A 80 -4.33 -9.96 -9.68
C SER A 80 -4.51 -9.18 -8.37
N PRO A 81 -3.71 -8.12 -8.13
CA PRO A 81 -3.93 -7.23 -7.00
C PRO A 81 -5.32 -6.58 -7.01
N ASN A 82 -5.96 -6.50 -8.18
CA ASN A 82 -7.24 -5.83 -8.39
C ASN A 82 -8.44 -6.76 -8.19
N THR A 83 -8.23 -8.08 -8.26
CA THR A 83 -9.28 -9.11 -8.13
C THR A 83 -9.13 -9.92 -6.84
N ALA A 84 -7.91 -10.33 -6.51
CA ALA A 84 -7.59 -11.21 -5.38
C ALA A 84 -6.69 -10.53 -4.32
N GLY A 85 -6.23 -9.31 -4.56
CA GLY A 85 -5.34 -8.60 -3.64
C GLY A 85 -3.91 -9.14 -3.61
N ALA A 86 -3.56 -10.08 -4.49
CA ALA A 86 -2.22 -10.68 -4.58
C ALA A 86 -1.50 -10.22 -5.85
N CYS A 87 -0.28 -9.69 -5.70
CA CYS A 87 0.66 -9.49 -6.79
C CYS A 87 1.58 -10.71 -6.84
N SER A 88 1.65 -11.42 -7.96
CA SER A 88 2.43 -12.66 -8.09
C SER A 88 2.02 -13.71 -7.05
N PRO A 89 0.85 -14.35 -7.21
CA PRO A 89 0.28 -15.24 -6.20
C PRO A 89 1.23 -16.39 -5.86
N ALA A 90 1.44 -16.62 -4.56
CA ALA A 90 2.40 -17.61 -4.05
C ALA A 90 2.11 -19.04 -4.53
N ALA A 91 0.84 -19.37 -4.77
CA ALA A 91 0.44 -20.68 -5.31
C ALA A 91 1.02 -20.97 -6.71
N HIS A 92 1.45 -19.94 -7.44
CA HIS A 92 2.07 -20.06 -8.76
C HIS A 92 3.60 -19.95 -8.72
N VAL A 93 4.20 -19.72 -7.54
CA VAL A 93 5.65 -19.72 -7.35
C VAL A 93 6.14 -21.16 -7.21
N ARG A 94 7.16 -21.54 -7.96
CA ARG A 94 7.79 -22.87 -7.89
C ARG A 94 9.22 -22.70 -7.42
N TRP A 95 9.61 -23.50 -6.44
CA TRP A 95 10.99 -23.53 -5.97
C TRP A 95 11.73 -24.71 -6.59
N GLN A 96 12.97 -24.49 -7.00
CA GLN A 96 13.88 -25.50 -7.54
C GLN A 96 15.15 -25.53 -6.70
N GLU A 97 15.60 -26.74 -6.37
CA GLU A 97 16.85 -26.94 -5.65
C GLU A 97 17.99 -26.99 -6.66
N THR A 98 18.91 -26.03 -6.56
CA THR A 98 20.11 -25.91 -7.39
C THR A 98 21.36 -26.19 -6.54
N SER A 99 22.52 -26.36 -7.20
CA SER A 99 23.80 -26.51 -6.50
C SER A 99 24.20 -25.28 -5.68
N GLN A 100 23.53 -24.13 -5.87
CA GLN A 100 23.75 -22.90 -5.12
C GLN A 100 22.68 -22.65 -4.04
N GLY A 101 21.65 -23.49 -3.96
CA GLY A 101 20.59 -23.40 -2.95
C GLY A 101 19.19 -23.47 -3.55
N LEU A 102 18.19 -23.02 -2.79
CA LEU A 102 16.80 -23.00 -3.23
C LEU A 102 16.50 -21.69 -3.99
N GLU A 103 16.04 -21.80 -5.23
CA GLU A 103 15.71 -20.66 -6.12
C GLU A 103 14.23 -20.73 -6.57
N SER A 104 13.59 -19.60 -6.92
CA SER A 104 12.22 -19.54 -7.47
C SER A 104 12.16 -18.95 -8.87
#